data_AF-A0A446CFI1-F1
#
_entry.id   AF-A0A446CFI1-F1
#
_cell.length_a   1.000
_cell.length_b   1.000
_cell.length_c   1.000
_cell.angle_alpha   90.00
_cell.angle_beta   90.00
_cell.angle_gamma   90.00
#
_symmetry.space_group_name_H-M   'P 1'
#
loop_
_entity.id
_entity.type
_entity.pdbx_description
1 polymer ?
#
loop_
_entity_poly.entity_id
_entity_poly.type
_entity_poly.pdbx_seq_one_letter_code
_entity_poly.pdbx_strand_id
1 'polypeptide(L)'
;MSITDVVNVAGSIGGVANAIGDLFGPGAGSWEASLQKASFGGVPFGVTTARTHAGRRTAVHVYPYRDDVWAEDQGKLPRQFRIHGFLIEDSLVYGGGGVVAQREALISVCETSGPKTLVHPTFGTVQSVVCVGGIEVEERKDLGRVFEFTMTAMVTGERQYPGTEQSTEDAVGEAAEEVREKSLLDLAGEVAEDIRQGAAVVQQAVSTVVGYYQMAVGIVNRVRRVFNAVSNLAGNFGRLFGGGNSGFSGSNRRASRSTSVADALAADVAASAAVVAAGERMQLAAANIADTDAYAVTVRDFVAAVAATAVDPADRISMLSELASFAPASMPSTSPVGQAMASMSEAIAAHLRRSAIAELAEAVTQYQPASQNDAAAVQTTVTEVVDAEILVAGDSGDDASYESLRAVRKSIVADLQARGADLAEIGAFAFAGTMPALALANRIYRDAGRADELVRQVDPVHPAFMPPRFEALSK
;
A
#
# COMPACT_ATOMS: atom_id res chain seq x y z
N MET A 1 69.80 -51.48 40.57
CA MET A 1 68.41 -50.97 40.47
C MET A 1 68.36 -49.66 41.26
N SER A 2 68.91 -48.57 40.73
CA SER A 2 68.37 -47.62 39.73
C SER A 2 67.18 -46.78 40.24
N ILE A 3 67.36 -45.47 40.19
CA ILE A 3 66.55 -44.33 40.64
C ILE A 3 65.20 -44.17 39.87
N THR A 4 64.69 -45.24 39.26
CA THR A 4 63.61 -45.13 38.26
C THR A 4 62.19 -45.36 38.80
N ASP A 5 62.01 -45.85 40.03
CA ASP A 5 60.67 -46.24 40.52
C ASP A 5 59.98 -45.19 41.41
N VAL A 6 60.58 -44.02 41.63
CA VAL A 6 59.96 -42.92 42.41
C VAL A 6 59.14 -41.95 41.53
N VAL A 7 59.12 -42.13 40.20
CA VAL A 7 58.50 -41.17 39.26
C VAL A 7 57.02 -41.46 38.94
N ASN A 8 56.45 -42.62 39.31
CA ASN A 8 55.10 -43.00 38.86
C ASN A 8 53.96 -42.81 39.87
N VAL A 9 54.18 -42.17 41.03
CA VAL A 9 53.11 -41.88 42.02
C VAL A 9 52.69 -40.40 42.05
N ALA A 10 53.30 -39.54 41.23
CA ALA A 10 52.88 -38.13 41.08
C ALA A 10 51.87 -37.90 39.94
N GLY A 11 51.58 -38.92 39.12
CA GLY A 11 50.76 -38.80 37.91
C GLY A 11 49.25 -39.03 38.05
N SER A 12 48.76 -39.48 39.21
CA SER A 12 47.33 -39.86 39.36
C SER A 12 46.46 -38.85 40.12
N ILE A 13 47.04 -37.77 40.68
CA ILE A 13 46.26 -36.73 41.40
C ILE A 13 45.85 -35.59 40.45
N GLY A 14 46.61 -35.33 39.39
CA GLY A 14 46.29 -34.28 38.40
C GLY A 14 45.08 -34.59 37.52
N GLY A 15 44.77 -35.87 37.29
CA GLY A 15 43.61 -36.27 36.48
C GLY A 15 42.26 -36.14 37.19
N VAL A 16 42.25 -36.17 38.53
CA VAL A 16 41.00 -36.11 39.31
C VAL A 16 40.56 -34.65 39.55
N ALA A 17 41.51 -33.70 39.57
CA ALA A 17 41.19 -32.27 39.67
C ALA A 17 40.49 -31.74 38.40
N ASN A 18 40.88 -32.21 37.21
CA ASN A 18 40.21 -31.83 35.95
C ASN A 18 38.82 -32.48 35.80
N ALA A 19 38.58 -33.64 36.39
CA ALA A 19 37.28 -34.32 36.29
C ALA A 19 36.20 -33.78 37.25
N ILE A 20 36.59 -33.03 38.29
CA ILE A 20 35.63 -32.41 39.22
C ILE A 20 35.20 -31.00 38.73
N GLY A 21 36.02 -30.34 37.90
CA GLY A 21 35.67 -29.07 37.26
C GLY A 21 34.55 -29.18 36.21
N ASP A 22 34.49 -30.31 35.50
CA ASP A 22 33.50 -30.54 34.43
C ASP A 22 32.15 -31.10 34.92
N LEU A 23 32.00 -31.39 36.22
CA LEU A 23 30.76 -31.94 36.80
C LEU A 23 29.77 -30.85 37.28
N PHE A 24 30.20 -29.59 37.33
CA PHE A 24 29.34 -28.44 37.56
C PHE A 24 29.27 -27.64 36.26
N GLY A 25 28.07 -27.48 35.70
CA GLY A 25 27.81 -26.75 34.45
C GLY A 25 28.44 -25.34 34.39
N PRO A 26 28.34 -24.64 33.25
CA PRO A 26 29.24 -23.56 32.80
C PRO A 26 29.29 -22.32 33.73
N GLY A 27 29.89 -22.48 34.91
CA GLY A 27 29.85 -21.52 35.99
C GLY A 27 30.77 -21.87 37.18
N ALA A 28 31.68 -22.83 37.03
CA ALA A 28 32.65 -23.21 38.07
C ALA A 28 34.11 -22.91 37.69
N GLY A 29 34.34 -21.90 36.84
CA GLY A 29 35.62 -21.17 36.79
C GLY A 29 35.58 -20.01 37.78
N SER A 30 36.74 -19.53 38.25
CA SER A 30 36.77 -18.24 38.96
C SER A 30 36.12 -17.16 38.06
N TRP A 31 35.48 -16.15 38.65
CA TRP A 31 34.90 -15.03 37.91
C TRP A 31 35.90 -14.46 36.88
N GLU A 32 37.18 -14.42 37.24
CA GLU A 32 38.30 -14.00 36.41
C GLU A 32 38.53 -14.90 35.19
N ALA A 33 38.30 -16.22 35.30
CA ALA A 33 38.43 -17.16 34.19
C ALA A 33 37.30 -17.04 33.16
N SER A 34 36.20 -16.36 33.51
CA SER A 34 35.07 -16.08 32.59
C SER A 34 35.22 -14.79 31.78
N LEU A 35 36.25 -13.98 32.08
CA LEU A 35 36.47 -12.68 31.44
C LEU A 35 37.00 -12.85 30.01
N GLN A 36 36.29 -12.25 29.05
CA GLN A 36 36.75 -12.21 27.66
C GLN A 36 37.91 -11.23 27.47
N LYS A 37 38.80 -11.54 26.51
CA LYS A 37 39.85 -10.61 26.10
C LYS A 37 39.21 -9.41 25.41
N ALA A 38 39.40 -8.21 25.95
CA ALA A 38 38.73 -7.03 25.43
C ALA A 38 39.31 -6.67 24.06
N SER A 39 38.43 -6.33 23.11
CA SER A 39 38.85 -5.84 21.80
C SER A 39 37.79 -4.94 21.17
N PHE A 40 38.21 -4.05 20.30
CA PHE A 40 37.30 -3.20 19.51
C PHE A 40 37.76 -3.19 18.06
N GLY A 41 36.88 -3.64 17.16
CA GLY A 41 37.23 -3.83 15.74
C GLY A 41 38.43 -4.75 15.53
N GLY A 42 38.69 -5.67 16.47
CA GLY A 42 39.83 -6.60 16.44
C GLY A 42 41.10 -6.11 17.15
N VAL A 43 41.17 -4.85 17.60
CA VAL A 43 42.32 -4.34 18.36
C VAL A 43 42.18 -4.72 19.84
N PRO A 44 43.11 -5.49 20.42
CA PRO A 44 43.04 -5.90 21.82
C PRO A 44 43.38 -4.75 22.78
N PHE A 45 42.78 -4.73 23.95
CA PHE A 45 43.12 -3.79 25.02
C PHE A 45 42.83 -4.35 26.42
N GLY A 46 43.42 -3.74 27.44
CA GLY A 46 43.05 -3.93 28.84
C GLY A 46 41.96 -2.94 29.26
N VAL A 47 41.07 -3.34 30.16
CA VAL A 47 40.02 -2.46 30.72
C VAL A 47 40.31 -2.18 32.19
N THR A 48 40.30 -0.90 32.56
CA THR A 48 40.40 -0.46 33.96
C THR A 48 39.03 -0.13 34.52
N THR A 49 38.22 0.62 33.77
CA THR A 49 36.84 0.94 34.17
C THR A 49 35.89 0.97 32.96
N ALA A 50 34.64 0.61 33.19
CA ALA A 50 33.59 0.72 32.19
C ALA A 50 32.30 1.22 32.82
N ARG A 51 31.65 2.19 32.18
CA ARG A 51 30.35 2.74 32.58
C ARG A 51 29.33 2.49 31.48
N THR A 52 28.16 1.99 31.86
CA THR A 52 27.05 1.75 30.93
C THR A 52 25.95 2.77 31.18
N HIS A 53 25.59 3.53 30.15
CA HIS A 53 24.42 4.38 30.12
C HIS A 53 23.34 3.68 29.29
N ALA A 54 22.22 3.35 29.93
CA ALA A 54 21.10 2.66 29.30
C ALA A 54 19.78 3.12 29.94
N GLY A 55 18.68 3.03 29.20
CA GLY A 55 17.36 3.43 29.68
C GLY A 55 16.35 3.54 28.55
N ARG A 56 15.28 4.31 28.80
CA ARG A 56 14.28 4.69 27.81
C ARG A 56 14.27 6.20 27.66
N ARG A 57 14.03 6.68 26.45
CA ARG A 57 13.77 8.09 26.17
C ARG A 57 12.37 8.40 26.67
N THR A 58 12.23 9.41 27.49
CA THR A 58 10.91 9.83 28.01
C THR A 58 10.76 11.33 27.82
N ALA A 59 9.62 11.76 27.30
CA ALA A 59 9.23 13.17 27.24
C ALA A 59 8.30 13.45 28.41
N VAL A 60 8.74 14.33 29.31
CA VAL A 60 7.96 14.67 30.51
C VAL A 60 7.12 15.91 30.22
N HIS A 61 5.81 15.72 30.25
CA HIS A 61 4.82 16.78 30.09
C HIS A 61 4.32 17.23 31.45
N VAL A 62 4.49 18.53 31.74
CA VAL A 62 4.06 19.16 32.98
C VAL A 62 2.90 20.10 32.67
N TYR A 63 1.79 19.96 33.40
CA TYR A 63 0.60 20.77 33.21
C TYR A 63 0.41 21.73 34.39
N PRO A 64 0.04 23.00 34.16
CA PRO A 64 -0.29 23.93 35.23
C PRO A 64 -1.40 23.38 36.14
N TYR A 65 -1.25 23.58 37.46
CA TYR A 65 -2.21 23.15 38.50
C TYR A 65 -2.43 21.64 38.63
N ARG A 66 -1.51 20.83 38.10
CA ARG A 66 -1.49 19.38 38.34
C ARG A 66 -0.18 19.00 39.01
N ASP A 67 -0.29 18.32 40.16
CA ASP A 67 0.87 17.88 40.93
C ASP A 67 1.57 16.66 40.28
N ASP A 68 0.82 15.87 39.50
CA ASP A 68 1.32 14.71 38.77
C ASP A 68 1.80 15.06 37.35
N VAL A 69 2.94 14.49 36.95
CA VAL A 69 3.51 14.62 35.60
C VAL A 69 3.09 13.46 34.69
N TRP A 70 2.99 13.73 33.39
CA TRP A 70 2.79 12.68 32.39
C TRP A 70 4.09 12.42 31.63
N ALA A 71 4.67 11.23 31.79
CA ALA A 71 5.88 10.82 31.07
C ALA A 71 5.49 9.96 29.85
N GLU A 72 5.67 10.51 28.66
CA GLU A 72 5.49 9.81 27.39
C GLU A 72 6.77 9.04 27.04
N ASP A 73 6.62 7.77 26.69
CA ASP A 73 7.74 6.87 26.37
C ASP A 73 8.09 6.96 24.88
N GLN A 74 9.26 7.53 24.58
CA GLN A 74 9.78 7.77 23.23
C GLN A 74 10.74 6.65 22.76
N GLY A 75 10.64 5.48 23.38
CA GLY A 75 11.37 4.28 22.98
C GLY A 75 12.70 4.09 23.69
N LYS A 76 13.44 3.05 23.28
CA LYS A 76 14.71 2.66 23.90
C LYS A 76 15.78 3.74 23.71
N LEU A 77 16.51 4.07 24.77
CA LEU A 77 17.70 4.91 24.69
C LEU A 77 18.86 4.10 24.08
N PRO A 78 19.62 4.65 23.12
CA PRO A 78 20.82 3.99 22.62
C PRO A 78 21.75 3.65 23.78
N ARG A 79 22.18 2.39 23.85
CA ARG A 79 23.09 1.95 24.90
C ARG A 79 24.47 2.51 24.61
N GLN A 80 25.02 3.26 25.56
CA GLN A 80 26.33 3.89 25.47
C GLN A 80 27.26 3.29 26.53
N PHE A 81 28.50 3.05 26.15
CA PHE A 81 29.57 2.53 26.99
C PHE A 81 30.70 3.53 27.01
N ARG A 82 31.08 4.01 28.20
CA ARG A 82 32.32 4.78 28.38
C ARG A 82 33.36 3.86 28.97
N ILE A 83 34.41 3.59 28.21
CA ILE A 83 35.45 2.62 28.56
C ILE A 83 36.74 3.38 28.78
N HIS A 84 37.35 3.15 29.94
CA HIS A 84 38.71 3.57 30.24
C HIS A 84 39.60 2.33 30.28
N GLY A 85 40.57 2.28 29.38
CA GLY A 85 41.42 1.13 29.19
C GLY A 85 42.87 1.52 28.95
N PHE A 86 43.69 0.51 28.69
CA PHE A 86 45.09 0.70 28.36
C PHE A 86 45.54 -0.27 27.28
N LEU A 87 46.50 0.17 26.48
CA LEU A 87 47.23 -0.63 25.51
C LEU A 87 48.59 -0.94 26.12
N ILE A 88 49.06 -2.18 26.01
CA ILE A 88 50.37 -2.60 26.50
C ILE A 88 51.11 -3.37 25.42
N GLU A 89 52.41 -3.12 25.32
CA GLU A 89 53.30 -3.82 24.39
C GLU A 89 53.43 -5.30 24.75
N ASP A 90 53.30 -6.17 23.74
CA ASP A 90 53.51 -7.64 23.82
C ASP A 90 52.81 -8.32 25.02
N SER A 91 51.53 -7.99 25.24
CA SER A 91 50.78 -8.55 26.36
C SER A 91 50.60 -10.06 26.23
N LEU A 92 51.03 -10.83 27.24
CA LEU A 92 50.71 -12.26 27.33
C LEU A 92 49.23 -12.53 27.62
N VAL A 93 48.54 -11.57 28.26
CA VAL A 93 47.14 -11.71 28.69
C VAL A 93 46.20 -11.24 27.58
N TYR A 94 46.37 -10.00 27.12
CA TYR A 94 45.47 -9.36 26.15
C TYR A 94 45.89 -9.62 24.69
N GLY A 95 47.13 -10.05 24.45
CA GLY A 95 47.73 -10.08 23.12
C GLY A 95 48.14 -8.69 22.63
N GLY A 96 48.42 -8.58 21.34
CA GLY A 96 48.87 -7.34 20.69
C GLY A 96 50.38 -7.27 20.51
N GLY A 97 50.82 -6.47 19.52
CA GLY A 97 52.23 -6.24 19.20
C GLY A 97 52.74 -4.91 19.76
N GLY A 98 53.51 -4.17 18.97
CA GLY A 98 54.02 -2.85 19.35
C GLY A 98 52.91 -1.87 19.77
N VAL A 99 53.03 -1.28 20.95
CA VAL A 99 52.00 -0.42 21.55
C VAL A 99 51.65 0.81 20.68
N VAL A 100 52.61 1.34 19.92
CA VAL A 100 52.41 2.42 18.95
C VAL A 100 51.52 1.97 17.78
N ALA A 101 51.74 0.76 17.26
CA ALA A 101 50.91 0.22 16.18
C ALA A 101 49.49 -0.08 16.67
N GLN A 102 49.34 -0.55 17.92
CA GLN A 102 48.02 -0.75 18.54
C GLN A 102 47.26 0.57 18.71
N ARG A 103 47.95 1.65 19.12
CA ARG A 103 47.37 2.99 19.23
C ARG A 103 46.81 3.47 17.89
N GLU A 104 47.62 3.45 16.85
CA GLU A 104 47.19 3.88 15.50
C GLU A 104 46.04 3.01 14.97
N ALA A 105 46.08 1.70 15.21
CA ALA A 105 45.00 0.80 14.82
C ALA A 105 43.70 1.13 15.57
N LEU A 106 43.76 1.40 16.88
CA LEU A 106 42.57 1.73 17.66
C LEU A 106 41.94 3.06 17.23
N ILE A 107 42.78 4.07 16.98
CA ILE A 107 42.34 5.37 16.44
C ILE A 107 41.71 5.16 15.07
N SER A 108 42.38 4.43 14.17
CA SER A 108 41.90 4.11 12.83
C SER A 108 40.54 3.38 12.86
N VAL A 109 40.33 2.45 13.78
CA VAL A 109 39.05 1.74 13.95
C VAL A 109 37.94 2.70 14.38
N CYS A 110 38.22 3.68 15.25
CA CYS A 110 37.25 4.70 15.63
C CYS A 110 36.99 5.75 14.53
N GLU A 111 37.99 6.07 13.70
CA GLU A 111 37.86 7.03 12.58
C GLU A 111 37.22 6.42 11.34
N THR A 112 37.32 5.10 11.16
CA THR A 112 36.73 4.39 10.02
C THR A 112 35.22 4.33 10.16
N SER A 113 34.51 4.76 9.11
CA SER A 113 33.06 4.68 9.04
C SER A 113 32.54 3.24 9.19
N GLY A 114 31.41 3.12 9.87
CA GLY A 114 30.63 1.89 9.99
C GLY A 114 30.75 1.20 11.35
N PRO A 115 29.74 0.37 11.70
CA PRO A 115 29.72 -0.36 12.95
C PRO A 115 30.88 -1.37 13.07
N LYS A 116 31.41 -1.51 14.28
CA LYS A 116 32.42 -2.49 14.67
C LYS A 116 31.90 -3.36 15.81
N THR A 117 32.60 -4.46 16.07
CA THR A 117 32.32 -5.33 17.20
C THR A 117 33.15 -4.88 18.40
N LEU A 118 32.49 -4.72 19.54
CA LEU A 118 33.11 -4.48 20.83
C LEU A 118 33.04 -5.77 21.66
N VAL A 119 34.18 -6.31 22.06
CA VAL A 119 34.28 -7.39 23.04
C VAL A 119 34.75 -6.77 24.35
N HIS A 120 33.94 -6.89 25.40
CA HIS A 120 34.27 -6.41 26.73
C HIS A 120 34.36 -7.58 27.72
N PRO A 121 35.29 -7.56 28.70
CA PRO A 121 35.47 -8.68 29.63
C PRO A 121 34.20 -9.11 30.36
N THR A 122 33.34 -8.14 30.73
CA THR A 122 32.08 -8.39 31.44
C THR A 122 30.82 -8.16 30.61
N PHE A 123 30.87 -7.40 29.51
CA PHE A 123 29.68 -7.18 28.67
C PHE A 123 29.53 -8.23 27.58
N GLY A 124 30.56 -9.07 27.39
CA GLY A 124 30.66 -10.01 26.28
C GLY A 124 30.80 -9.30 24.95
N THR A 125 30.36 -9.98 23.88
CA THR A 125 30.38 -9.46 22.52
C THR A 125 29.18 -8.57 22.24
N VAL A 126 29.41 -7.28 22.04
CA VAL A 126 28.42 -6.30 21.59
C VAL A 126 28.67 -5.98 20.12
N GLN A 127 27.70 -6.35 19.28
CA GLN A 127 27.73 -6.06 17.85
C GLN A 127 27.20 -4.65 17.57
N SER A 128 27.52 -4.14 16.38
CA SER A 128 27.00 -2.86 15.87
C SER A 128 27.30 -1.65 16.75
N VAL A 129 28.58 -1.47 17.09
CA VAL A 129 29.06 -0.38 17.96
C VAL A 129 29.85 0.65 17.14
N VAL A 130 29.64 1.92 17.42
CA VAL A 130 30.39 3.04 16.81
C VAL A 130 31.05 3.89 17.90
N CYS A 131 32.22 4.47 17.62
CA CYS A 131 32.83 5.47 18.51
C CYS A 131 32.10 6.80 18.35
N VAL A 132 31.60 7.36 19.46
CA VAL A 132 30.84 8.62 19.49
C VAL A 132 31.51 9.58 20.46
N GLY A 133 31.84 10.79 20.02
CA GLY A 133 32.51 11.79 20.86
C GLY A 133 34.04 11.67 20.91
N GLY A 134 34.63 10.86 20.03
CA GLY A 134 36.08 10.71 19.89
C GLY A 134 36.70 9.67 20.83
N ILE A 135 37.98 9.39 20.60
CA ILE A 135 38.85 8.60 21.48
C ILE A 135 39.98 9.52 21.97
N GLU A 136 40.23 9.50 23.28
CA GLU A 136 41.33 10.22 23.90
C GLU A 136 42.38 9.20 24.30
N VAL A 137 43.63 9.38 23.87
CA VAL A 137 44.76 8.55 24.26
C VAL A 137 45.75 9.41 25.03
N GLU A 138 46.17 8.94 26.20
CA GLU A 138 47.12 9.60 27.07
C GLU A 138 48.44 8.83 27.11
N GLU A 139 49.54 9.57 26.92
CA GLU A 139 50.89 9.04 26.91
C GLU A 139 51.67 9.57 28.10
N ARG A 140 52.02 8.64 28.98
CA ARG A 140 52.74 8.96 30.20
C ARG A 140 54.16 8.42 30.13
N LYS A 141 55.12 9.33 30.10
CA LYS A 141 56.55 9.00 30.03
C LYS A 141 57.00 8.08 31.18
N ASP A 142 56.36 8.20 32.34
CA ASP A 142 56.66 7.40 33.53
C ASP A 142 56.10 5.97 33.49
N LEU A 143 55.05 5.71 32.70
CA LEU A 143 54.45 4.39 32.51
C LEU A 143 55.10 3.60 31.35
N GLY A 144 55.80 4.29 30.44
CA GLY A 144 56.60 3.66 29.39
C GLY A 144 55.76 2.96 28.33
N ARG A 145 55.79 1.62 28.30
CA ARG A 145 55.19 0.75 27.25
C ARG A 145 53.65 0.62 27.36
N VAL A 146 52.99 1.63 27.92
CA VAL A 146 51.55 1.65 28.21
C VAL A 146 50.95 2.96 27.73
N PHE A 147 49.87 2.88 26.96
CA PHE A 147 49.04 4.03 26.61
C PHE A 147 47.66 3.86 27.23
N GLU A 148 47.22 4.85 27.99
CA GLU A 148 45.86 4.86 28.54
C GLU A 148 44.92 5.48 27.52
N PHE A 149 43.67 5.05 27.48
CA PHE A 149 42.67 5.66 26.62
C PHE A 149 41.31 5.73 27.27
N THR A 150 40.54 6.72 26.82
CA THR A 150 39.11 6.85 27.09
C THR A 150 38.37 6.84 25.77
N MET A 151 37.47 5.87 25.60
CA MET A 151 36.56 5.83 24.45
C MET A 151 35.11 5.86 24.89
N THR A 152 34.27 6.49 24.08
CA THR A 152 32.83 6.41 24.23
C THR A 152 32.26 5.67 23.02
N ALA A 153 31.67 4.52 23.28
CA ALA A 153 31.11 3.60 22.30
C ALA A 153 29.58 3.60 22.42
N MET A 154 28.86 3.54 21.30
CA MET A 154 27.39 3.49 21.29
C MET A 154 26.89 2.42 20.33
N VAL A 155 25.85 1.68 20.74
CA VAL A 155 25.18 0.71 19.87
C VAL A 155 24.32 1.46 18.84
N THR A 156 24.55 1.18 17.56
CA THR A 156 23.76 1.72 16.45
C THR A 156 22.82 0.66 15.87
N GLY A 157 21.63 1.08 15.47
CA GLY A 157 20.70 0.28 14.66
C GLY A 157 20.95 0.50 13.16
N GLU A 158 20.25 -0.28 12.35
CA GLU A 158 20.18 -0.04 10.91
C GLU A 158 19.44 1.28 10.62
N ARG A 159 19.83 1.97 9.55
CA ARG A 159 19.11 3.16 9.09
C ARG A 159 17.78 2.72 8.49
N GLN A 160 16.67 3.01 9.18
CA GLN A 160 15.34 2.87 8.62
C GLN A 160 15.01 4.13 7.82
N TYR A 161 14.95 4.01 6.50
CA TYR A 161 14.33 5.02 5.64
C TYR A 161 12.81 4.83 5.69
N PRO A 162 12.00 5.90 5.53
CA PRO A 162 10.59 5.73 5.19
C PRO A 162 10.51 4.88 3.91
N GLY A 163 9.83 3.74 3.97
CA GLY A 163 9.55 2.95 2.78
C GLY A 163 8.62 3.74 1.87
N THR A 164 8.91 3.78 0.58
CA THR A 164 7.97 4.29 -0.42
C THR A 164 6.82 3.29 -0.51
N GLU A 165 5.76 3.49 0.26
CA GLU A 165 4.50 2.78 0.04
C GLU A 165 3.92 3.29 -1.28
N GLN A 166 3.65 2.38 -2.22
CA GLN A 166 2.97 2.71 -3.47
C GLN A 166 1.55 3.21 -3.14
N SER A 167 1.11 4.28 -3.79
CA SER A 167 -0.26 4.75 -3.66
C SER A 167 -1.23 3.65 -4.13
N THR A 168 -2.29 3.39 -3.37
CA THR A 168 -3.31 2.42 -3.78
C THR A 168 -3.99 2.81 -5.08
N GLU A 169 -4.08 4.11 -5.37
CA GLU A 169 -4.58 4.64 -6.65
C GLU A 169 -3.69 4.26 -7.83
N ASP A 170 -2.36 4.44 -7.70
CA ASP A 170 -1.40 4.08 -8.76
C ASP A 170 -1.41 2.56 -9.01
N ALA A 171 -1.53 1.76 -7.95
CA ALA A 171 -1.62 0.30 -8.05
C ALA A 171 -2.89 -0.20 -8.77
N VAL A 172 -3.99 0.55 -8.71
CA VAL A 172 -5.21 0.26 -9.48
C VAL A 172 -5.01 0.64 -10.95
N GLY A 173 -4.41 1.80 -11.22
CA GLY A 173 -4.12 2.26 -12.59
C GLY A 173 -3.17 1.33 -13.34
N GLU A 174 -2.09 0.88 -12.70
CA GLU A 174 -1.15 -0.10 -13.28
C GLU A 174 -1.83 -1.42 -13.61
N ALA A 175 -2.66 -1.95 -12.69
CA ALA A 175 -3.39 -3.18 -12.91
C ALA A 175 -4.42 -3.04 -14.05
N ALA A 176 -5.07 -1.88 -14.18
CA ALA A 176 -6.02 -1.60 -15.26
C ALA A 176 -5.34 -1.60 -16.64
N GLU A 177 -4.15 -0.99 -16.75
CA GLU A 177 -3.35 -1.06 -17.98
C GLU A 177 -2.89 -2.48 -18.30
N GLU A 178 -2.54 -3.29 -17.29
CA GLU A 178 -2.20 -4.69 -17.48
C GLU A 178 -3.39 -5.49 -18.07
N VAL A 179 -4.62 -5.27 -17.58
CA VAL A 179 -5.83 -5.88 -18.17
C VAL A 179 -6.02 -5.48 -19.63
N ARG A 180 -5.80 -4.19 -19.98
CA ARG A 180 -5.89 -3.73 -21.38
C ARG A 180 -4.85 -4.42 -22.26
N GLU A 181 -3.62 -4.56 -21.79
CA GLU A 181 -2.53 -5.23 -22.51
C GLU A 181 -2.80 -6.73 -22.69
N LYS A 182 -3.15 -7.45 -21.62
CA LYS A 182 -3.38 -8.91 -21.70
C LYS A 182 -4.61 -9.25 -22.53
N SER A 183 -5.67 -8.46 -22.40
CA SER A 183 -6.86 -8.62 -23.23
C SER A 183 -6.58 -8.40 -24.72
N LEU A 184 -5.67 -7.48 -25.07
CA LEU A 184 -5.28 -7.25 -26.45
C LEU A 184 -4.47 -8.43 -27.00
N LEU A 185 -3.57 -9.01 -26.19
CA LEU A 185 -2.81 -10.19 -26.58
C LEU A 185 -3.71 -11.39 -26.88
N ASP A 186 -4.70 -11.64 -26.03
CA ASP A 186 -5.67 -12.74 -26.23
C ASP A 186 -6.49 -12.50 -27.50
N LEU A 187 -7.02 -11.29 -27.69
CA LEU A 187 -7.73 -10.90 -28.91
C LEU A 187 -6.87 -11.11 -30.16
N ALA A 188 -5.62 -10.67 -30.13
CA ALA A 188 -4.71 -10.78 -31.28
C ALA A 188 -4.38 -12.24 -31.62
N GLY A 189 -4.30 -13.11 -30.60
CA GLY A 189 -4.13 -14.55 -30.78
C GLY A 189 -5.32 -15.19 -31.51
N GLU A 190 -6.55 -14.89 -31.09
CA GLU A 190 -7.77 -15.50 -31.65
C GLU A 190 -8.12 -14.93 -33.04
N VAL A 191 -8.05 -13.60 -33.20
CA VAL A 191 -8.41 -12.90 -34.45
C VAL A 191 -7.55 -13.34 -35.63
N ALA A 192 -6.25 -13.61 -35.42
CA ALA A 192 -5.31 -13.97 -36.49
C ALA A 192 -5.65 -15.31 -37.18
N GLU A 193 -6.26 -16.25 -36.44
CA GLU A 193 -6.74 -17.52 -36.99
C GLU A 193 -8.07 -17.33 -37.74
N ASP A 194 -8.99 -16.56 -37.15
CA ASP A 194 -10.36 -16.40 -37.62
C ASP A 194 -10.49 -15.56 -38.90
N ILE A 195 -9.68 -14.51 -39.08
CA ILE A 195 -9.68 -13.68 -40.31
C ILE A 195 -9.42 -14.53 -41.57
N ARG A 196 -8.64 -15.62 -41.46
CA ARG A 196 -8.34 -16.49 -42.60
C ARG A 196 -9.56 -17.20 -43.19
N GLN A 197 -10.65 -17.29 -42.42
CA GLN A 197 -11.90 -17.93 -42.87
C GLN A 197 -12.76 -17.02 -43.77
N GLY A 198 -12.39 -15.74 -43.92
CA GLY A 198 -12.92 -14.84 -44.94
C GLY A 198 -13.79 -13.68 -44.43
N ALA A 199 -14.34 -12.91 -45.37
CA ALA A 199 -14.99 -11.63 -45.09
C ALA A 199 -16.22 -11.69 -44.17
N ALA A 200 -16.92 -12.83 -44.10
CA ALA A 200 -18.08 -13.00 -43.23
C ALA A 200 -17.72 -12.89 -41.74
N VAL A 201 -16.53 -13.36 -41.34
CA VAL A 201 -16.04 -13.28 -39.96
C VAL A 201 -15.72 -11.83 -39.58
N VAL A 202 -15.13 -11.05 -40.49
CA VAL A 202 -14.87 -9.62 -40.28
C VAL A 202 -16.19 -8.83 -40.18
N GLN A 203 -17.21 -9.18 -40.98
CA GLN A 203 -18.53 -8.56 -40.83
C GLN A 203 -19.16 -8.88 -39.47
N GLN A 204 -18.89 -10.07 -38.93
CA GLN A 204 -19.33 -10.42 -37.59
C GLN A 204 -18.64 -9.59 -36.50
N ALA A 205 -17.34 -9.31 -36.65
CA ALA A 205 -16.62 -8.39 -35.77
C ALA A 205 -17.30 -7.02 -35.69
N VAL A 206 -17.61 -6.43 -36.85
CA VAL A 206 -18.33 -5.15 -36.94
C VAL A 206 -19.71 -5.26 -36.30
N SER A 207 -20.45 -6.35 -36.54
CA SER A 207 -21.78 -6.57 -35.94
C SER A 207 -21.74 -6.57 -34.41
N THR A 208 -20.76 -7.25 -33.81
CA THR A 208 -20.56 -7.28 -32.35
C THR A 208 -20.26 -5.88 -31.81
N VAL A 209 -19.36 -5.14 -32.47
CA VAL A 209 -19.00 -3.76 -32.09
C VAL A 209 -20.19 -2.80 -32.21
N VAL A 210 -21.04 -2.97 -33.24
CA VAL A 210 -22.28 -2.20 -33.38
C VAL A 210 -23.25 -2.50 -32.24
N GLY A 211 -23.38 -3.76 -31.82
CA GLY A 211 -24.19 -4.14 -30.65
C GLY A 211 -23.70 -3.46 -29.37
N TYR A 212 -22.40 -3.45 -29.13
CA TYR A 212 -21.78 -2.76 -28.00
C TYR A 212 -22.02 -1.24 -28.05
N TYR A 213 -21.84 -0.63 -29.22
CA TYR A 213 -22.14 0.79 -29.44
C TYR A 213 -23.60 1.12 -29.13
N GLN A 214 -24.55 0.31 -29.59
CA GLN A 214 -25.98 0.51 -29.33
C GLN A 214 -26.31 0.43 -27.83
N MET A 215 -25.71 -0.54 -27.13
CA MET A 215 -25.82 -0.64 -25.67
C MET A 215 -25.32 0.63 -24.99
N ALA A 216 -24.12 1.10 -25.35
CA ALA A 216 -23.53 2.29 -24.76
C ALA A 216 -24.36 3.56 -25.03
N VAL A 217 -24.88 3.72 -26.26
CA VAL A 217 -25.78 4.84 -26.59
C VAL A 217 -27.08 4.77 -25.78
N GLY A 218 -27.60 3.57 -25.51
CA GLY A 218 -28.75 3.36 -24.63
C GLY A 218 -28.47 3.78 -23.18
N ILE A 219 -27.27 3.48 -22.67
CA ILE A 219 -26.80 3.90 -21.35
C ILE A 219 -26.68 5.44 -21.29
N VAL A 220 -26.01 6.05 -22.27
CA VAL A 220 -25.80 7.51 -22.33
C VAL A 220 -27.12 8.25 -22.46
N ASN A 221 -28.06 7.81 -23.30
CA ASN A 221 -29.31 8.55 -23.55
C ASN A 221 -30.40 8.37 -22.48
N ARG A 222 -30.05 7.91 -21.27
CA ARG A 222 -31.02 7.77 -20.17
C ARG A 222 -31.61 9.12 -19.76
N VAL A 223 -32.88 9.08 -19.33
CA VAL A 223 -33.63 10.25 -18.84
C VAL A 223 -32.89 11.01 -17.74
N ARG A 224 -32.11 10.32 -16.89
CA ARG A 224 -31.31 10.93 -15.82
C ARG A 224 -30.15 11.79 -16.32
N ARG A 225 -29.70 11.65 -17.56
CA ARG A 225 -28.55 12.38 -18.12
C ARG A 225 -28.70 13.90 -18.05
N VAL A 226 -29.86 14.44 -18.46
CA VAL A 226 -30.11 15.89 -18.43
C VAL A 226 -30.08 16.44 -17.00
N PHE A 227 -30.54 15.64 -16.03
CA PHE A 227 -30.53 16.02 -14.62
C PHE A 227 -29.13 15.92 -14.01
N ASN A 228 -28.38 14.87 -14.34
CA ASN A 228 -26.99 14.68 -13.89
C ASN A 228 -26.05 15.73 -14.51
N ALA A 229 -26.32 16.17 -15.75
CA ALA A 229 -25.55 17.22 -16.42
C ALA A 229 -25.49 18.53 -15.62
N VAL A 230 -26.54 18.82 -14.83
CA VAL A 230 -26.65 20.04 -14.02
C VAL A 230 -26.46 19.79 -12.51
N SER A 231 -26.23 18.54 -12.08
CA SER A 231 -26.19 18.18 -10.65
C SER A 231 -24.98 18.77 -9.91
N ASN A 232 -23.89 19.05 -10.63
CA ASN A 232 -22.66 19.60 -10.09
C ASN A 232 -22.64 21.13 -10.00
N LEU A 233 -23.69 21.85 -10.45
CA LEU A 233 -23.73 23.31 -10.39
C LEU A 233 -23.61 23.81 -8.95
N ALA A 234 -22.90 24.93 -8.77
CA ALA A 234 -22.76 25.57 -7.47
C ALA A 234 -24.13 26.04 -6.91
N GLY A 235 -24.37 25.81 -5.62
CA GLY A 235 -25.62 26.16 -4.94
C GLY A 235 -26.33 24.96 -4.29
N ASN A 236 -27.64 25.12 -4.06
CA ASN A 236 -28.50 24.11 -3.44
C ASN A 236 -29.17 23.15 -4.45
N PHE A 237 -28.87 23.27 -5.75
CA PHE A 237 -29.48 22.40 -6.77
C PHE A 237 -29.19 20.93 -6.52
N GLY A 238 -27.92 20.56 -6.26
CA GLY A 238 -27.57 19.17 -5.93
C GLY A 238 -28.20 18.60 -4.64
N ARG A 239 -28.80 19.44 -3.77
CA ARG A 239 -29.40 18.99 -2.50
C ARG A 239 -30.71 18.21 -2.68
N LEU A 240 -31.40 18.39 -3.81
CA LEU A 240 -32.70 17.75 -4.07
C LEU A 240 -32.60 16.54 -5.00
N PHE A 241 -31.42 16.28 -5.58
CA PHE A 241 -31.31 15.38 -6.74
C PHE A 241 -30.33 14.23 -6.57
N GLY A 242 -29.83 13.96 -5.36
CA GLY A 242 -29.10 12.72 -5.02
C GLY A 242 -27.78 12.45 -5.76
N GLY A 243 -27.42 13.22 -6.79
CA GLY A 243 -26.26 13.01 -7.65
C GLY A 243 -25.01 13.73 -7.18
N GLY A 244 -24.72 13.66 -5.88
CA GLY A 244 -23.49 14.21 -5.33
C GLY A 244 -22.83 13.20 -4.40
N ASN A 245 -21.82 12.51 -4.92
CA ASN A 245 -20.84 11.77 -4.12
C ASN A 245 -20.07 12.74 -3.20
N SER A 246 -20.64 13.05 -2.04
CA SER A 246 -20.00 13.88 -1.01
C SER A 246 -19.78 13.03 0.22
N GLY A 247 -18.69 12.27 0.23
CA GLY A 247 -18.21 11.63 1.44
C GLY A 247 -17.66 12.64 2.46
N PHE A 248 -17.27 12.11 3.62
CA PHE A 248 -16.80 12.87 4.80
C PHE A 248 -15.59 13.79 4.53
N SER A 249 -14.87 13.58 3.43
CA SER A 249 -13.80 14.45 2.94
C SER A 249 -14.02 14.73 1.46
N GLY A 250 -14.17 16.00 1.08
CA GLY A 250 -14.24 16.41 -0.33
C GLY A 250 -15.64 16.34 -0.90
N SER A 251 -16.32 17.49 -0.88
CA SER A 251 -17.35 17.77 -1.87
C SER A 251 -16.83 17.39 -3.26
N ASN A 252 -17.54 16.52 -3.98
CA ASN A 252 -17.41 16.36 -5.44
C ASN A 252 -17.01 17.67 -6.11
N ARG A 253 -16.19 17.62 -7.18
CA ARG A 253 -15.84 18.82 -7.97
C ARG A 253 -17.11 19.53 -8.39
N ARG A 254 -17.51 20.55 -7.63
CA ARG A 254 -18.59 21.44 -8.01
C ARG A 254 -18.09 22.22 -9.21
N ALA A 255 -18.96 22.39 -10.20
CA ALA A 255 -18.69 23.29 -11.29
C ALA A 255 -18.37 24.68 -10.71
N SER A 256 -17.56 25.44 -11.45
CA SER A 256 -17.25 26.82 -11.07
C SER A 256 -18.55 27.58 -10.80
N ARG A 257 -18.51 28.52 -9.85
CA ARG A 257 -19.67 29.39 -9.56
C ARG A 257 -20.12 30.23 -10.77
N SER A 258 -19.28 30.32 -11.80
CA SER A 258 -19.57 30.97 -13.07
C SER A 258 -20.24 30.08 -14.12
N THR A 259 -20.30 28.76 -13.92
CA THR A 259 -20.89 27.83 -14.89
C THR A 259 -22.40 27.97 -14.90
N SER A 260 -22.97 28.30 -16.06
CA SER A 260 -24.42 28.36 -16.23
C SER A 260 -25.00 26.99 -16.60
N VAL A 261 -26.31 26.85 -16.49
CA VAL A 261 -27.04 25.66 -16.98
C VAL A 261 -26.83 25.46 -18.48
N ALA A 262 -26.76 26.54 -19.26
CA ALA A 262 -26.51 26.46 -20.69
C ALA A 262 -25.12 25.90 -20.99
N ASP A 263 -24.10 26.30 -20.21
CA ASP A 263 -22.74 25.77 -20.36
C ASP A 263 -22.67 24.27 -20.02
N ALA A 264 -23.36 23.87 -18.94
CA ALA A 264 -23.41 22.47 -18.51
C ALA A 264 -24.12 21.56 -19.52
N LEU A 265 -25.25 22.02 -20.08
CA LEU A 265 -25.96 21.31 -21.15
C LEU A 265 -25.16 21.29 -22.47
N ALA A 266 -24.44 22.37 -22.79
CA ALA A 266 -23.57 22.39 -23.96
C ALA A 266 -22.40 21.39 -23.82
N ALA A 267 -21.82 21.28 -22.62
CA ALA A 267 -20.78 20.29 -22.32
C ALA A 267 -21.32 18.85 -22.41
N ASP A 268 -22.52 18.60 -21.89
CA ASP A 268 -23.18 17.29 -21.99
C ASP A 268 -23.48 16.88 -23.45
N VAL A 269 -23.95 17.82 -24.28
CA VAL A 269 -24.16 17.59 -25.72
C VAL A 269 -22.83 17.31 -26.43
N ALA A 270 -21.77 18.05 -26.09
CA ALA A 270 -20.44 17.82 -26.65
C ALA A 270 -19.88 16.44 -26.26
N ALA A 271 -20.03 16.02 -25.00
CA ALA A 271 -19.63 14.69 -24.54
C ALA A 271 -20.39 13.59 -25.29
N SER A 272 -21.70 13.78 -25.53
CA SER A 272 -22.50 12.87 -26.33
C SER A 272 -22.06 12.77 -27.78
N ALA A 273 -21.71 13.89 -28.40
CA ALA A 273 -21.19 13.92 -29.76
C ALA A 273 -19.83 13.21 -29.84
N ALA A 274 -19.00 13.33 -28.80
CA ALA A 274 -17.72 12.62 -28.70
C ALA A 274 -17.92 11.09 -28.62
N VAL A 275 -18.94 10.61 -27.91
CA VAL A 275 -19.31 9.17 -27.88
C VAL A 275 -19.68 8.67 -29.28
N VAL A 276 -20.51 9.42 -30.02
CA VAL A 276 -20.88 9.05 -31.39
C VAL A 276 -19.65 9.00 -32.30
N ALA A 277 -18.81 10.04 -32.26
CA ALA A 277 -17.59 10.09 -33.07
C ALA A 277 -16.57 8.99 -32.71
N ALA A 278 -16.43 8.65 -31.42
CA ALA A 278 -15.58 7.54 -30.99
C ALA A 278 -16.17 6.18 -31.44
N GLY A 279 -17.50 6.02 -31.39
CA GLY A 279 -18.19 4.83 -31.85
C GLY A 279 -18.04 4.59 -33.36
N GLU A 280 -18.10 5.65 -34.17
CA GLU A 280 -17.83 5.58 -35.62
C GLU A 280 -16.39 5.15 -35.90
N ARG A 281 -15.40 5.73 -35.20
CA ARG A 281 -13.98 5.33 -35.31
C ARG A 281 -13.76 3.87 -34.94
N MET A 282 -14.38 3.41 -33.85
CA MET A 282 -14.31 2.03 -33.39
C MET A 282 -14.92 1.05 -34.41
N GLN A 283 -16.08 1.38 -35.01
CA GLN A 283 -16.69 0.57 -36.06
C GLN A 283 -15.83 0.48 -37.33
N LEU A 284 -15.18 1.58 -37.71
CA LEU A 284 -14.23 1.58 -38.84
C LEU A 284 -12.98 0.75 -38.55
N ALA A 285 -12.45 0.80 -37.33
CA ALA A 285 -11.32 -0.03 -36.93
C ALA A 285 -11.69 -1.52 -36.87
N ALA A 286 -12.91 -1.86 -36.43
CA ALA A 286 -13.42 -3.22 -36.43
C ALA A 286 -13.52 -3.83 -37.85
N ALA A 287 -13.76 -3.00 -38.87
CA ALA A 287 -13.73 -3.46 -40.26
C ALA A 287 -12.32 -3.86 -40.74
N ASN A 288 -11.27 -3.39 -40.05
CA ASN A 288 -9.86 -3.70 -40.30
C ASN A 288 -9.22 -4.37 -39.07
N ILE A 289 -9.94 -5.31 -38.43
CA ILE A 289 -9.55 -5.95 -37.16
C ILE A 289 -8.18 -6.65 -37.16
N ALA A 290 -7.56 -6.85 -38.33
CA ALA A 290 -6.17 -7.30 -38.45
C ALA A 290 -5.17 -6.34 -37.78
N ASP A 291 -5.48 -5.04 -37.70
CA ASP A 291 -4.71 -4.05 -36.94
C ASP A 291 -5.30 -3.95 -35.53
N THR A 292 -4.95 -4.92 -34.69
CA THR A 292 -5.50 -5.06 -33.34
C THR A 292 -5.09 -3.90 -32.43
N ASP A 293 -3.90 -3.33 -32.62
CA ASP A 293 -3.42 -2.17 -31.85
C ASP A 293 -4.27 -0.94 -32.15
N ALA A 294 -4.52 -0.63 -33.43
CA ALA A 294 -5.39 0.48 -33.81
C ALA A 294 -6.82 0.28 -33.29
N TYR A 295 -7.34 -0.96 -33.37
CA TYR A 295 -8.65 -1.30 -32.81
C TYR A 295 -8.71 -1.06 -31.30
N ALA A 296 -7.75 -1.57 -30.52
CA ALA A 296 -7.71 -1.42 -29.06
C ALA A 296 -7.67 0.04 -28.61
N VAL A 297 -6.93 0.91 -29.33
CA VAL A 297 -6.93 2.35 -29.08
C VAL A 297 -8.32 2.94 -29.27
N THR A 298 -9.03 2.57 -30.34
CA THR A 298 -10.39 3.09 -30.57
C THR A 298 -11.42 2.59 -29.55
N VAL A 299 -11.26 1.36 -29.05
CA VAL A 299 -12.08 0.82 -27.95
C VAL A 299 -11.84 1.61 -26.67
N ARG A 300 -10.57 1.83 -26.30
CA ARG A 300 -10.20 2.63 -25.12
C ARG A 300 -10.77 4.05 -25.20
N ASP A 301 -10.59 4.73 -26.34
CA ASP A 301 -11.15 6.06 -26.61
C ASP A 301 -12.68 6.09 -26.47
N PHE A 302 -13.36 5.05 -26.96
CA PHE A 302 -14.81 4.96 -26.89
C PHE A 302 -15.31 4.77 -25.46
N VAL A 303 -14.73 3.83 -24.71
CA VAL A 303 -15.08 3.58 -23.31
C VAL A 303 -14.80 4.83 -22.46
N ALA A 304 -13.66 5.49 -22.66
CA ALA A 304 -13.33 6.75 -22.00
C ALA A 304 -14.32 7.88 -22.36
N ALA A 305 -14.75 7.98 -23.62
CA ALA A 305 -15.77 8.93 -24.04
C ALA A 305 -17.11 8.67 -23.35
N VAL A 306 -17.51 7.40 -23.19
CA VAL A 306 -18.72 7.02 -22.43
C VAL A 306 -18.58 7.40 -20.97
N ALA A 307 -17.45 7.06 -20.32
CA ALA A 307 -17.16 7.41 -18.94
C ALA A 307 -17.16 8.92 -18.69
N ALA A 308 -16.71 9.71 -19.67
CA ALA A 308 -16.68 11.17 -19.61
C ALA A 308 -18.07 11.83 -19.68
N THR A 309 -19.10 11.12 -20.16
CA THR A 309 -20.48 11.61 -20.09
C THR A 309 -21.04 11.62 -18.66
N ALA A 310 -20.49 10.79 -17.77
CA ALA A 310 -20.87 10.76 -16.37
C ALA A 310 -20.22 11.91 -15.59
N VAL A 311 -21.08 12.75 -15.02
CA VAL A 311 -20.66 13.90 -14.19
C VAL A 311 -20.27 13.47 -12.78
N ASP A 312 -20.95 12.46 -12.23
CA ASP A 312 -20.68 11.91 -10.89
C ASP A 312 -19.92 10.57 -11.00
N PRO A 313 -18.89 10.33 -10.18
CA PRO A 313 -18.18 9.05 -10.12
C PRO A 313 -19.07 7.81 -9.91
N ALA A 314 -20.16 7.92 -9.14
CA ALA A 314 -21.10 6.82 -8.91
C ALA A 314 -21.90 6.46 -10.18
N ASP A 315 -22.28 7.47 -10.96
CA ASP A 315 -22.94 7.30 -12.26
C ASP A 315 -21.96 6.68 -13.25
N ARG A 316 -20.69 7.11 -13.23
CA ARG A 316 -19.62 6.53 -14.04
C ARG A 316 -19.43 5.05 -13.74
N ILE A 317 -19.34 4.67 -12.47
CA ILE A 317 -19.24 3.27 -12.03
C ILE A 317 -20.44 2.48 -12.56
N SER A 318 -21.67 2.99 -12.36
CA SER A 318 -22.89 2.30 -12.79
C SER A 318 -22.94 2.10 -14.31
N MET A 319 -22.58 3.13 -15.08
CA MET A 319 -22.54 3.08 -16.54
C MET A 319 -21.49 2.08 -17.05
N LEU A 320 -20.29 2.08 -16.46
CA LEU A 320 -19.20 1.19 -16.84
C LEU A 320 -19.44 -0.25 -16.40
N SER A 321 -20.02 -0.49 -15.22
CA SER A 321 -20.44 -1.82 -14.77
C SER A 321 -21.45 -2.44 -15.71
N GLU A 322 -22.41 -1.65 -16.21
CA GLU A 322 -23.35 -2.14 -17.21
C GLU A 322 -22.65 -2.40 -18.54
N LEU A 323 -21.80 -1.48 -19.01
CA LEU A 323 -21.04 -1.67 -20.25
C LEU A 323 -20.13 -2.92 -20.21
N ALA A 324 -19.55 -3.23 -19.05
CA ALA A 324 -18.75 -4.43 -18.79
C ALA A 324 -19.58 -5.72 -18.76
N SER A 325 -20.91 -5.63 -18.68
CA SER A 325 -21.83 -6.78 -18.75
C SER A 325 -22.27 -7.15 -20.17
N PHE A 326 -21.63 -6.57 -21.20
CA PHE A 326 -22.00 -6.79 -22.60
C PHE A 326 -21.89 -8.26 -23.02
N ALA A 327 -22.97 -8.79 -23.59
CA ALA A 327 -23.02 -10.14 -24.15
C ALA A 327 -23.36 -10.08 -25.65
N PRO A 328 -22.58 -10.73 -26.52
CA PRO A 328 -22.88 -10.79 -27.95
C PRO A 328 -24.09 -11.70 -28.22
N ALA A 329 -24.74 -11.53 -29.37
CA ALA A 329 -25.85 -12.40 -29.77
C ALA A 329 -25.33 -13.83 -30.03
N SER A 330 -25.97 -14.83 -29.41
CA SER A 330 -25.59 -16.23 -29.58
C SER A 330 -25.78 -16.70 -31.03
N MET A 331 -24.74 -17.28 -31.64
CA MET A 331 -24.79 -17.84 -32.99
C MET A 331 -24.39 -19.31 -32.99
N PRO A 332 -25.31 -20.23 -32.67
CA PRO A 332 -25.02 -21.66 -32.76
C PRO A 332 -24.90 -22.07 -34.24
N SER A 333 -23.70 -22.46 -34.67
CA SER A 333 -23.44 -23.05 -35.97
C SER A 333 -22.42 -24.18 -35.87
N THR A 334 -22.64 -25.24 -36.65
CA THR A 334 -21.71 -26.37 -36.79
C THR A 334 -20.81 -26.27 -38.02
N SER A 335 -21.02 -25.25 -38.87
CA SER A 335 -20.13 -24.99 -40.02
C SER A 335 -18.80 -24.35 -39.57
N PRO A 336 -17.66 -24.63 -40.22
CA PRO A 336 -16.38 -24.02 -39.88
C PRO A 336 -16.41 -22.49 -39.87
N VAL A 337 -17.06 -21.88 -40.88
CA VAL A 337 -17.21 -20.42 -40.97
C VAL A 337 -18.07 -19.89 -39.82
N GLY A 338 -19.15 -20.57 -39.46
CA GLY A 338 -20.00 -20.12 -38.35
C GLY A 338 -19.35 -20.31 -36.97
N GLN A 339 -18.46 -21.30 -36.80
CA GLN A 339 -17.64 -21.42 -35.59
C GLN A 339 -16.63 -20.27 -35.47
N ALA A 340 -15.96 -19.91 -36.57
CA ALA A 340 -15.08 -18.75 -36.60
C ALA A 340 -15.82 -17.42 -36.35
N MET A 341 -17.05 -17.29 -36.84
CA MET A 341 -17.90 -16.13 -36.53
C MET A 341 -18.25 -16.06 -35.03
N ALA A 342 -18.56 -17.18 -34.40
CA ALA A 342 -18.86 -17.25 -32.96
C ALA A 342 -17.61 -16.93 -32.12
N SER A 343 -16.48 -17.55 -32.45
CA SER A 343 -15.16 -17.28 -31.86
C SER A 343 -14.81 -15.79 -31.93
N MET A 344 -14.82 -15.21 -33.13
CA MET A 344 -14.60 -13.78 -33.35
C MET A 344 -15.53 -12.89 -32.51
N SER A 345 -16.82 -13.24 -32.42
CA SER A 345 -17.76 -12.45 -31.63
C SER A 345 -17.48 -12.51 -30.13
N GLU A 346 -17.02 -13.66 -29.61
CA GLU A 346 -16.68 -13.83 -28.19
C GLU A 346 -15.36 -13.13 -27.87
N ALA A 347 -14.32 -13.30 -28.71
CA ALA A 347 -13.03 -12.63 -28.60
C ALA A 347 -13.18 -11.11 -28.46
N ILE A 348 -13.98 -10.52 -29.37
CA ILE A 348 -14.26 -9.09 -29.38
C ILE A 348 -15.08 -8.68 -28.15
N ALA A 349 -16.10 -9.46 -27.78
CA ALA A 349 -16.90 -9.15 -26.61
C ALA A 349 -16.07 -9.18 -25.32
N ALA A 350 -15.20 -10.18 -25.17
CA ALA A 350 -14.25 -10.27 -24.06
C ALA A 350 -13.33 -9.04 -24.02
N HIS A 351 -12.76 -8.63 -25.16
CA HIS A 351 -11.93 -7.43 -25.20
C HIS A 351 -12.67 -6.14 -24.82
N LEU A 352 -13.91 -5.99 -25.29
CA LEU A 352 -14.77 -4.85 -24.96
C LEU A 352 -15.14 -4.83 -23.46
N ARG A 353 -15.47 -5.99 -22.88
CA ARG A 353 -15.76 -6.12 -21.43
C ARG A 353 -14.53 -5.81 -20.58
N ARG A 354 -13.37 -6.40 -20.90
CA ARG A 354 -12.10 -6.18 -20.19
C ARG A 354 -11.63 -4.72 -20.27
N SER A 355 -11.81 -4.08 -21.43
CA SER A 355 -11.54 -2.64 -21.59
C SER A 355 -12.47 -1.77 -20.74
N ALA A 356 -13.76 -2.13 -20.64
CA ALA A 356 -14.71 -1.47 -19.74
C ALA A 356 -14.38 -1.68 -18.25
N ILE A 357 -13.89 -2.87 -17.87
CA ILE A 357 -13.43 -3.17 -16.51
C ILE A 357 -12.18 -2.35 -16.15
N ALA A 358 -11.24 -2.18 -17.08
CA ALA A 358 -10.07 -1.34 -16.84
C ALA A 358 -10.48 0.12 -16.59
N GLU A 359 -11.41 0.67 -17.38
CA GLU A 359 -11.94 2.02 -17.14
C GLU A 359 -12.77 2.09 -15.84
N LEU A 360 -13.52 1.03 -15.51
CA LEU A 360 -14.26 0.93 -14.25
C LEU A 360 -13.32 1.01 -13.05
N ALA A 361 -12.18 0.33 -13.11
CA ALA A 361 -11.15 0.38 -12.07
C ALA A 361 -10.65 1.81 -11.84
N GLU A 362 -10.38 2.56 -12.90
CA GLU A 362 -10.01 3.98 -12.83
C GLU A 362 -11.16 4.88 -12.35
N ALA A 363 -12.41 4.57 -12.69
CA ALA A 363 -13.56 5.29 -12.16
C ALA A 363 -13.71 5.11 -10.64
N VAL A 364 -13.38 3.92 -10.12
CA VAL A 364 -13.41 3.61 -8.69
C VAL A 364 -12.39 4.44 -7.92
N THR A 365 -11.18 4.67 -8.44
CA THR A 365 -10.20 5.52 -7.74
C THR A 365 -10.69 6.96 -7.57
N GLN A 366 -11.56 7.44 -8.45
CA GLN A 366 -12.17 8.77 -8.36
C GLN A 366 -13.41 8.81 -7.43
N TYR A 367 -13.94 7.66 -7.04
CA TYR A 367 -15.10 7.57 -6.14
C TYR A 367 -14.68 7.75 -4.68
N GLN A 368 -15.29 8.70 -3.96
CA GLN A 368 -15.04 8.92 -2.54
C GLN A 368 -16.17 8.33 -1.68
N PRO A 369 -15.96 7.20 -0.97
CA PRO A 369 -17.03 6.60 -0.18
C PRO A 369 -17.47 7.52 0.97
N ALA A 370 -18.77 7.48 1.28
CA ALA A 370 -19.36 8.29 2.34
C ALA A 370 -19.34 7.61 3.72
N SER A 371 -19.34 6.28 3.75
CA SER A 371 -19.32 5.47 4.97
C SER A 371 -18.61 4.13 4.71
N GLN A 372 -18.31 3.38 5.78
CA GLN A 372 -17.80 2.01 5.63
C GLN A 372 -18.76 1.11 4.85
N ASN A 373 -20.07 1.22 5.10
CA ASN A 373 -21.09 0.42 4.42
C ASN A 373 -21.19 0.76 2.93
N ASP A 374 -21.01 2.04 2.59
CA ASP A 374 -20.98 2.50 1.20
C ASP A 374 -19.74 1.99 0.47
N ALA A 375 -18.56 2.09 1.10
CA ALA A 375 -17.33 1.52 0.56
C ALA A 375 -17.47 0.01 0.30
N ALA A 376 -18.06 -0.72 1.25
CA ALA A 376 -18.32 -2.16 1.12
C ALA A 376 -19.34 -2.47 0.01
N ALA A 377 -20.40 -1.67 -0.12
CA ALA A 377 -21.40 -1.87 -1.17
C ALA A 377 -20.81 -1.67 -2.58
N VAL A 378 -20.08 -0.57 -2.80
CA VAL A 378 -19.39 -0.30 -4.07
C VAL A 378 -18.35 -1.37 -4.36
N GLN A 379 -17.60 -1.79 -3.34
CA GLN A 379 -16.65 -2.89 -3.46
C GLN A 379 -17.34 -4.16 -3.95
N THR A 380 -18.44 -4.59 -3.31
CA THR A 380 -19.19 -5.78 -3.72
C THR A 380 -19.67 -5.66 -5.16
N THR A 381 -20.35 -4.57 -5.53
CA THR A 381 -20.86 -4.36 -6.89
C THR A 381 -19.76 -4.42 -7.94
N VAL A 382 -18.62 -3.75 -7.72
CA VAL A 382 -17.52 -3.75 -8.69
C VAL A 382 -16.85 -5.12 -8.76
N THR A 383 -16.63 -5.78 -7.62
CA THR A 383 -16.02 -7.12 -7.62
C THR A 383 -16.90 -8.17 -8.27
N GLU A 384 -18.23 -8.08 -8.18
CA GLU A 384 -19.15 -8.98 -8.88
C GLU A 384 -19.00 -8.89 -10.40
N VAL A 385 -18.82 -7.68 -10.95
CA VAL A 385 -18.58 -7.47 -12.38
C VAL A 385 -17.25 -8.08 -12.81
N VAL A 386 -16.18 -7.85 -12.02
CA VAL A 386 -14.86 -8.42 -12.32
C VAL A 386 -14.86 -9.95 -12.17
N ASP A 387 -15.54 -10.48 -11.15
CA ASP A 387 -15.64 -11.92 -10.89
C ASP A 387 -16.38 -12.64 -12.03
N ALA A 388 -17.41 -12.02 -12.61
CA ALA A 388 -18.08 -12.56 -13.80
C ALA A 388 -17.13 -12.68 -15.00
N GLU A 389 -16.31 -11.67 -15.28
CA GLU A 389 -15.35 -11.72 -16.38
C GLU A 389 -14.17 -12.67 -16.09
N ILE A 390 -13.75 -12.81 -14.82
CA ILE A 390 -12.74 -13.80 -14.42
C ILE A 390 -13.21 -15.21 -14.76
N LEU A 391 -14.48 -15.53 -14.56
CA LEU A 391 -15.05 -16.82 -14.93
C LEU A 391 -15.02 -17.03 -16.46
N VAL A 392 -15.38 -16.01 -17.23
CA VAL A 392 -15.34 -16.07 -18.71
C VAL A 392 -13.91 -16.28 -19.20
N ALA A 393 -12.94 -15.53 -18.69
CA ALA A 393 -11.53 -15.71 -19.04
C ALA A 393 -11.02 -17.13 -18.70
N GLY A 394 -11.45 -17.67 -17.56
CA GLY A 394 -11.12 -19.04 -17.15
C GLY A 394 -11.73 -20.11 -18.05
N ASP A 395 -12.99 -19.94 -18.47
CA ASP A 395 -13.68 -20.87 -19.38
C ASP A 395 -13.10 -20.84 -20.81
N SER A 396 -12.62 -19.68 -21.26
CA SER A 396 -11.94 -19.51 -22.56
C SER A 396 -10.48 -19.96 -22.57
N GLY A 397 -9.84 -20.11 -21.40
CA GLY A 397 -8.42 -20.47 -21.29
C GLY A 397 -7.46 -19.29 -21.45
N ASP A 398 -7.93 -18.07 -21.21
CA ASP A 398 -7.16 -16.82 -21.29
C ASP A 398 -6.36 -16.59 -20.00
N ASP A 399 -5.32 -17.39 -19.78
CA ASP A 399 -4.55 -17.38 -18.52
C ASP A 399 -3.98 -15.99 -18.16
N ALA A 400 -3.50 -15.24 -19.16
CA ALA A 400 -2.93 -13.91 -18.95
C ALA A 400 -3.99 -12.85 -18.57
N SER A 401 -5.15 -12.84 -19.24
CA SER A 401 -6.27 -11.99 -18.82
C SER A 401 -6.83 -12.42 -17.47
N TYR A 402 -6.89 -13.72 -17.18
CA TYR A 402 -7.34 -14.24 -15.90
C TYR A 402 -6.48 -13.72 -14.73
N GLU A 403 -5.15 -13.78 -14.86
CA GLU A 403 -4.23 -13.27 -13.84
C GLU A 403 -4.34 -11.75 -13.65
N SER A 404 -4.37 -10.99 -14.75
CA SER A 404 -4.50 -9.53 -14.69
C SER A 404 -5.84 -9.06 -14.10
N LEU A 405 -6.96 -9.73 -14.42
CA LEU A 405 -8.27 -9.44 -13.82
C LEU A 405 -8.27 -9.70 -12.30
N ARG A 406 -7.60 -10.76 -11.85
CA ARG A 406 -7.42 -11.03 -10.40
C ARG A 406 -6.54 -9.98 -9.73
N ALA A 407 -5.52 -9.47 -10.42
CA ALA A 407 -4.68 -8.38 -9.93
C ALA A 407 -5.51 -7.09 -9.77
N VAL A 408 -6.27 -6.68 -10.80
CA VAL A 408 -7.19 -5.53 -10.73
C VAL A 408 -8.18 -5.67 -9.60
N ARG A 409 -8.83 -6.84 -9.46
CA ARG A 409 -9.77 -7.12 -8.37
C ARG A 409 -9.12 -6.90 -7.01
N LYS A 410 -7.90 -7.40 -6.81
CA LYS A 410 -7.14 -7.24 -5.56
C LYS A 410 -6.81 -5.77 -5.30
N SER A 411 -6.36 -5.02 -6.32
CA SER A 411 -6.04 -3.60 -6.18
C SER A 411 -7.26 -2.77 -5.82
N ILE A 412 -8.41 -3.00 -6.49
CA ILE A 412 -9.68 -2.33 -6.19
C ILE A 412 -10.11 -2.59 -4.74
N VAL A 413 -10.04 -3.85 -4.30
CA VAL A 413 -10.36 -4.24 -2.92
C VAL A 413 -9.46 -3.53 -1.92
N ALA A 414 -8.15 -3.50 -2.17
CA ALA A 414 -7.19 -2.85 -1.27
C ALA A 414 -7.42 -1.34 -1.19
N ASP A 415 -7.70 -0.70 -2.32
CA ASP A 415 -7.94 0.73 -2.41
C ASP A 415 -9.24 1.16 -1.71
N LEU A 416 -10.35 0.47 -1.95
CA LEU A 416 -11.62 0.76 -1.25
C LEU A 416 -11.56 0.43 0.24
N GLN A 417 -10.81 -0.60 0.65
CA GLN A 417 -10.60 -0.91 2.07
C GLN A 417 -9.77 0.17 2.75
N ALA A 418 -8.68 0.64 2.13
CA ALA A 418 -7.86 1.70 2.68
C ALA A 418 -8.68 3.00 2.85
N ARG A 419 -9.47 3.36 1.84
CA ARG A 419 -10.33 4.56 1.90
C ARG A 419 -11.55 4.39 2.82
N GLY A 420 -12.01 3.16 3.03
CA GLY A 420 -13.09 2.82 3.94
C GLY A 420 -12.68 2.75 5.41
N ALA A 421 -11.43 2.39 5.72
CA ALA A 421 -10.97 2.08 7.07
C ALA A 421 -11.14 3.24 8.07
N ASP A 422 -10.94 4.48 7.62
CA ASP A 422 -11.04 5.68 8.45
C ASP A 422 -12.43 6.33 8.42
N LEU A 423 -13.38 5.77 7.66
CA LEU A 423 -14.74 6.33 7.58
C LEU A 423 -15.60 5.90 8.75
N ALA A 424 -16.58 6.74 9.09
CA ALA A 424 -17.55 6.42 10.13
C ALA A 424 -18.49 5.27 9.69
N GLU A 425 -18.81 4.39 10.65
CA GLU A 425 -19.84 3.36 10.50
C GLU A 425 -21.23 3.97 10.56
N ILE A 426 -22.25 3.37 9.94
CA ILE A 426 -23.64 3.84 10.07
C ILE A 426 -24.25 3.29 11.37
N GLY A 427 -24.80 4.17 12.20
CA GLY A 427 -25.50 3.82 13.44
C GLY A 427 -27.00 4.13 13.39
N ALA A 428 -27.80 3.32 14.08
CA ALA A 428 -29.23 3.56 14.24
C ALA A 428 -29.49 4.56 15.38
N PHE A 429 -30.21 5.66 15.07
CA PHE A 429 -30.59 6.69 16.03
C PHE A 429 -32.11 6.72 16.24
N ALA A 430 -32.52 6.88 17.50
CA ALA A 430 -33.92 7.01 17.89
C ALA A 430 -34.12 8.21 18.82
N PHE A 431 -35.09 9.05 18.49
CA PHE A 431 -35.46 10.25 19.23
C PHE A 431 -36.95 10.23 19.61
N ALA A 432 -37.31 10.93 20.68
CA ALA A 432 -38.66 10.94 21.24
C ALA A 432 -39.70 11.70 20.39
N GLY A 433 -39.29 12.39 19.33
CA GLY A 433 -40.16 13.15 18.44
C GLY A 433 -39.43 13.65 17.19
N THR A 434 -40.18 14.19 16.23
CA THR A 434 -39.62 14.80 15.02
C THR A 434 -38.89 16.10 15.40
N MET A 435 -37.69 16.28 14.84
CA MET A 435 -36.86 17.46 15.07
C MET A 435 -36.29 17.95 13.74
N PRO A 436 -35.92 19.24 13.63
CA PRO A 436 -35.23 19.74 12.45
C PRO A 436 -33.85 19.09 12.29
N ALA A 437 -33.43 18.86 11.05
CA ALA A 437 -32.11 18.30 10.72
C ALA A 437 -30.94 19.07 11.34
N LEU A 438 -31.04 20.41 11.43
CA LEU A 438 -30.05 21.26 12.10
C LEU A 438 -29.90 20.95 13.59
N ALA A 439 -31.02 20.74 14.29
CA ALA A 439 -31.02 20.41 15.71
C ALA A 439 -30.47 18.99 15.95
N LEU A 440 -30.82 18.05 15.06
CA LEU A 440 -30.32 16.68 15.10
C LEU A 440 -28.82 16.60 14.79
N ALA A 441 -28.33 17.32 13.79
CA ALA A 441 -26.92 17.39 13.43
C ALA A 441 -26.07 17.95 14.59
N ASN A 442 -26.52 19.03 15.22
CA ASN A 442 -25.84 19.55 16.41
C ASN A 442 -25.87 18.54 17.58
N ARG A 443 -26.94 17.76 17.75
CA ARG A 443 -27.06 16.78 18.84
C ARG A 443 -26.19 15.53 18.63
N ILE A 444 -26.14 15.02 17.40
CA ILE A 444 -25.40 13.81 17.04
C ILE A 444 -23.91 14.15 16.84
N TYR A 445 -23.61 15.12 15.98
CA TYR A 445 -22.26 15.44 15.53
C TYR A 445 -21.60 16.58 16.31
N ARG A 446 -22.35 17.34 17.12
CA ARG A 446 -21.89 18.61 17.70
C ARG A 446 -21.53 19.66 16.64
N ASP A 447 -22.10 19.52 15.45
CA ASP A 447 -21.93 20.43 14.34
C ASP A 447 -23.24 20.57 13.56
N ALA A 448 -23.80 21.78 13.51
CA ALA A 448 -25.01 22.08 12.74
C ALA A 448 -24.76 22.16 11.23
N GLY A 449 -23.51 22.38 10.80
CA GLY A 449 -23.13 22.42 9.37
C GLY A 449 -23.35 21.09 8.65
N ARG A 450 -23.38 19.98 9.41
CA ARG A 450 -23.60 18.62 8.91
C ARG A 450 -25.08 18.25 8.70
N ALA A 451 -25.98 19.22 8.78
CA ALA A 451 -27.42 18.97 8.57
C ALA A 451 -27.74 18.47 7.16
N ASP A 452 -27.04 18.95 6.14
CA ASP A 452 -27.25 18.51 4.76
C ASP A 452 -26.82 17.05 4.54
N GLU A 453 -25.79 16.57 5.26
CA GLU A 453 -25.39 15.15 5.25
C GLU A 453 -26.51 14.27 5.79
N LEU A 454 -27.09 14.67 6.93
CA LEU A 454 -28.18 13.95 7.59
C LEU A 454 -29.43 13.88 6.69
N VAL A 455 -29.73 14.96 5.97
CA VAL A 455 -30.85 15.00 5.02
C VAL A 455 -30.60 14.07 3.84
N ARG A 456 -29.38 14.06 3.27
CA ARG A 456 -29.04 13.17 2.15
C ARG A 456 -29.10 11.70 2.55
N GLN A 457 -28.65 11.37 3.77
CA GLN A 457 -28.59 9.99 4.23
C GLN A 457 -29.97 9.43 4.58
N VAL A 458 -30.83 10.25 5.18
CA VAL A 458 -32.16 9.80 5.66
C VAL A 458 -33.25 9.99 4.62
N ASP A 459 -33.04 10.84 3.62
CA ASP A 459 -34.01 11.25 2.59
C ASP A 459 -35.41 11.58 3.17
N PRO A 460 -35.50 12.53 4.14
CA PRO A 460 -36.76 12.88 4.77
C PRO A 460 -37.66 13.65 3.80
N VAL A 461 -38.98 13.48 3.93
CA VAL A 461 -39.97 14.26 3.18
C VAL A 461 -39.74 15.78 3.33
N HIS A 462 -39.31 16.23 4.51
CA HIS A 462 -38.93 17.62 4.73
C HIS A 462 -37.81 17.75 5.79
N PRO A 463 -36.74 18.53 5.54
CA PRO A 463 -35.60 18.69 6.47
C PRO A 463 -35.95 19.21 7.87
N ALA A 464 -37.06 19.94 8.02
CA ALA A 464 -37.54 20.41 9.33
C ALA A 464 -38.25 19.31 10.15
N PHE A 465 -38.64 18.20 9.52
CA PHE A 465 -39.42 17.13 10.10
C PHE A 465 -38.72 15.78 9.85
N MET A 466 -37.54 15.61 10.43
CA MET A 466 -36.84 14.33 10.36
C MET A 466 -37.64 13.23 11.07
N PRO A 467 -37.65 11.99 10.55
CA PRO A 467 -38.30 10.86 11.21
C PRO A 467 -37.68 10.61 12.60
N PRO A 468 -38.45 10.09 13.56
CA PRO A 468 -37.97 9.85 14.93
C PRO A 468 -36.99 8.67 15.01
N ARG A 469 -36.93 7.82 13.98
CA ARG A 469 -35.97 6.71 13.86
C ARG A 469 -35.33 6.78 12.49
N PHE A 470 -34.01 6.74 12.43
CA PHE A 470 -33.25 6.75 11.18
C PHE A 470 -31.85 6.21 11.40
N GLU A 471 -31.20 5.84 10.30
CA GLU A 471 -29.79 5.46 10.27
C GLU A 471 -28.98 6.66 9.81
N ALA A 472 -27.91 6.98 10.52
CA ALA A 472 -27.00 8.07 10.17
C ALA A 472 -25.55 7.68 10.49
N LEU A 473 -24.57 8.40 9.95
CA LEU A 473 -23.17 8.20 10.32
C LEU A 473 -23.03 8.26 11.85
N SER A 474 -22.38 7.25 12.42
CA SER A 474 -21.93 7.23 13.81
C SER A 474 -20.72 8.15 13.97
N LYS A 475 -20.31 8.38 15.20
CA LYS A 475 -19.44 9.50 15.56
C LYS A 475 -17.96 9.20 15.41
#